data_AF-A0A5J4THF7-F1
#
_entry.id   AF-A0A5J4THF7-F1
#
_cell.length_a   1.000
_cell.length_b   1.000
_cell.length_c   1.000
_cell.angle_alpha   90.00
_cell.angle_beta   90.00
_cell.angle_gamma   90.00
#
_symmetry.space_group_name_H-M   'P 1'
#
loop_
_entity.id
_entity.type
_entity.pdbx_description
1 polymer ?
#
loop_
_entity_poly.entity_id
_entity_poly.type
_entity_poly.pdbx_seq_one_letter_code
_entity_poly.pdbx_strand_id
1 'polypeptide(L)' 'MDIRLTNGCKASVINSQFTGCQANQQGGAIYAWIQSDGILTLDGQCRFTECTSQGYGGGIFASIDGAGSKLIIGDG' A
#
# COMPACT_ATOMS: atom_id res chain seq x y z
N MET A 1 1.20 -6.46 -5.11
CA MET A 1 -0.18 -6.54 -4.61
C MET A 1 -0.90 -5.28 -5.07
N ASP A 2 -1.98 -5.43 -5.84
CA ASP A 2 -2.81 -4.31 -6.31
C ASP A 2 -4.03 -4.19 -5.38
N ILE A 3 -4.23 -3.01 -4.79
CA ILE A 3 -5.32 -2.71 -3.85
C ILE A 3 -6.07 -1.48 -4.37
N ARG A 4 -7.37 -1.62 -4.65
CA ARG A 4 -8.26 -0.51 -5.00
C ARG A 4 -9.37 -0.39 -3.97
N LEU A 5 -9.40 0.73 -3.24
CA LEU A 5 -10.40 1.04 -2.23
C LEU A 5 -11.19 2.27 -2.65
N THR A 6 -12.50 2.15 -2.67
CA THR A 6 -13.44 3.22 -3.02
C THR A 6 -14.72 3.07 -2.19
N ASN A 7 -15.52 4.13 -2.09
CA ASN A 7 -16.83 4.18 -1.44
C ASN A 7 -16.83 3.63 0.00
N GLY A 8 -15.87 4.06 0.81
CA GLY A 8 -15.76 3.66 2.22
C GLY A 8 -15.14 2.28 2.44
N CYS A 9 -14.71 1.57 1.39
CA CYS A 9 -14.08 0.25 1.52
C CYS A 9 -12.81 0.31 2.37
N LYS A 10 -12.62 -0.73 3.20
CA LYS A 10 -11.47 -0.84 4.09
C LYS A 10 -10.74 -2.16 3.87
N ALA A 11 -9.43 -2.11 3.91
CA ALA A 11 -8.57 -3.29 3.87
C ALA A 11 -7.39 -3.16 4.82
N SER A 12 -6.85 -4.30 5.23
CA SER A 12 -5.69 -4.35 6.12
C SER A 12 -4.66 -5.36 5.59
N VAL A 13 -3.39 -4.98 5.65
CA VAL A 13 -2.24 -5.89 5.46
C VAL A 13 -1.54 -5.95 6.81
N ILE A 14 -1.49 -7.15 7.40
CA ILE A 14 -1.04 -7.33 8.78
C ILE A 14 0.04 -8.43 8.81
N ASN A 15 1.10 -8.27 9.60
CA ASN A 15 2.13 -9.31 9.83
C ASN A 15 2.71 -9.90 8.53
N SER A 16 2.88 -9.06 7.50
CA SER A 16 3.26 -9.50 6.16
C SER A 16 4.70 -9.13 5.83
N GLN A 17 5.41 -10.04 5.17
CA GLN A 17 6.79 -9.83 4.71
C GLN A 17 6.85 -9.90 3.20
N PHE A 18 7.35 -8.85 2.58
CA PHE A 18 7.59 -8.73 1.15
C PHE A 18 9.09 -8.61 0.93
N THR A 19 9.66 -9.54 0.15
CA THR A 19 11.11 -9.58 -0.12
C THR A 19 11.36 -9.66 -1.61
N GLY A 20 12.24 -8.81 -2.14
CA GLY A 20 12.69 -8.85 -3.53
C GLY A 20 11.61 -8.56 -4.57
N CYS A 21 10.49 -7.94 -4.17
CA CYS A 21 9.38 -7.64 -5.08
C CYS A 21 9.72 -6.46 -6.00
N GLN A 22 9.54 -6.61 -7.32
CA GLN A 22 9.96 -5.63 -8.32
C GLN A 22 8.80 -5.22 -9.22
N ALA A 23 8.71 -3.93 -9.54
CA ALA A 23 7.72 -3.41 -10.49
C ALA A 23 8.37 -2.48 -11.54
N ASN A 24 7.90 -2.55 -12.79
CA ASN A 24 8.39 -1.67 -13.86
C ASN A 24 7.83 -0.23 -13.75
N GLN A 25 6.81 0.00 -12.93
CA GLN A 25 6.18 1.32 -12.82
C GLN A 25 6.07 1.76 -11.36
N GLN A 26 5.21 1.14 -10.56
CA GLN A 26 4.86 1.64 -9.24
C GLN A 26 4.71 0.51 -8.24
N GLY A 27 5.18 0.73 -7.00
CA GLY A 27 4.84 -0.15 -5.87
C GLY A 27 5.37 -1.57 -6.02
N GLY A 28 6.68 -1.77 -5.90
CA GLY A 28 7.32 -3.07 -6.10
C GLY A 28 6.67 -4.22 -5.32
N ALA A 29 6.18 -3.94 -4.11
CA ALA A 29 5.37 -4.87 -3.34
C ALA A 29 3.87 -4.51 -3.31
N ILE A 30 3.51 -3.25 -3.02
CA ILE A 30 2.11 -2.81 -2.94
C ILE A 30 1.88 -1.60 -3.83
N TYR A 31 0.87 -1.70 -4.69
CA TYR A 31 0.26 -0.61 -5.42
C TYR A 31 -1.14 -0.38 -4.88
N ALA A 32 -1.37 0.78 -4.25
CA ALA A 32 -2.64 1.12 -3.62
C ALA A 32 -3.27 2.36 -4.28
N TRP A 33 -4.56 2.26 -4.57
CA TRP A 33 -5.41 3.37 -5.01
C TRP A 33 -6.56 3.52 -4.02
N ILE A 34 -6.58 4.63 -3.28
CA ILE A 34 -7.47 4.85 -2.14
C ILE A 34 -8.28 6.11 -2.41
N GLN A 35 -9.58 5.94 -2.63
CA GLN A 35 -10.52 7.00 -2.98
C GLN A 35 -11.83 6.94 -2.20
N SER A 36 -12.61 8.03 -2.24
CA SER A 36 -13.98 8.11 -1.72
C SER A 36 -14.15 7.44 -0.35
N ASP A 37 -13.51 7.98 0.69
CA ASP A 37 -13.51 7.44 2.06
C ASP A 37 -12.85 6.06 2.25
N GLY A 38 -12.05 5.60 1.27
CA GLY A 38 -11.34 4.33 1.35
C GLY A 38 -10.23 4.32 2.39
N ILE A 39 -10.01 3.19 3.08
CA ILE A 39 -8.97 3.10 4.12
C ILE A 39 -8.13 1.84 3.99
N LEU A 40 -6.84 1.99 3.73
CA LEU A 40 -5.86 0.91 3.83
C LEU A 40 -5.10 1.02 5.15
N THR A 41 -4.99 -0.07 5.90
CA THR A 41 -4.17 -0.15 7.10
C THR A 41 -3.03 -1.15 6.88
N LEU A 42 -1.79 -0.74 7.12
CA LEU A 42 -0.62 -1.61 7.17
C LEU A 42 -0.17 -1.70 8.62
N ASP A 43 -0.18 -2.89 9.22
CA ASP A 43 0.05 -3.04 10.67
C ASP A 43 0.75 -4.37 11.01
N GLY A 44 1.07 -4.59 12.29
CA GLY A 44 1.71 -5.80 12.78
C GLY A 44 3.07 -6.01 12.13
N GLN A 45 3.96 -5.02 12.17
CA GLN A 45 5.36 -5.19 11.74
C GLN A 45 5.52 -5.65 10.28
N CYS A 46 4.70 -5.13 9.36
CA CYS A 46 4.88 -5.39 7.93
C CYS A 46 6.28 -4.98 7.48
N ARG A 47 6.96 -5.84 6.70
CA ARG A 47 8.35 -5.64 6.29
C ARG A 47 8.48 -5.68 4.77
N PHE A 48 9.18 -4.70 4.22
CA PHE A 48 9.44 -4.57 2.78
C PHE A 48 10.96 -4.54 2.59
N THR A 49 11.54 -5.67 2.15
CA THR A 49 12.98 -5.85 2.05
C THR A 49 13.37 -6.00 0.59
N GLU A 50 14.32 -5.20 0.11
CA GLU A 50 14.80 -5.26 -1.29
C GLU A 50 13.68 -5.12 -2.34
N CYS A 51 12.57 -4.49 -1.98
CA CYS A 51 11.49 -4.19 -2.92
C CYS A 51 11.84 -2.94 -3.74
N THR A 52 11.73 -3.02 -5.06
CA THR A 52 12.12 -1.94 -5.97
C THR A 52 11.07 -1.66 -7.03
N SER A 53 11.08 -0.43 -7.56
CA SER A 53 10.27 -0.05 -8.71
C SER A 53 11.07 0.85 -9.61
N GLN A 54 10.89 0.76 -10.93
CA GLN A 54 11.56 1.67 -11.88
C GLN A 54 10.94 3.08 -11.91
N GLY A 55 9.69 3.24 -11.45
CA GLY A 55 9.04 4.55 -11.27
C GLY A 55 8.94 4.93 -9.80
N TYR A 56 7.73 4.91 -9.22
CA TYR A 56 7.46 5.47 -7.90
C TYR A 56 7.21 4.41 -6.83
N GLY A 57 7.79 4.61 -5.65
CA GLY A 57 7.51 3.79 -4.47
C GLY A 57 8.08 2.38 -4.58
N GLY A 58 9.36 2.22 -4.23
CA GLY A 58 10.07 0.94 -4.39
C GLY A 58 9.38 -0.24 -3.71
N GLY A 59 8.97 -0.09 -2.45
CA GLY A 59 8.14 -1.08 -1.76
C GLY A 59 6.64 -0.82 -1.95
N ILE A 60 6.21 0.41 -1.66
CA ILE A 60 4.81 0.79 -1.67
C ILE A 60 4.64 2.04 -2.51
N PHE A 61 3.68 2.02 -3.41
CA PHE A 61 3.08 3.20 -4.01
C PHE A 61 1.63 3.29 -3.55
N ALA A 62 1.22 4.46 -3.04
CA ALA A 62 -0.16 4.71 -2.65
C ALA A 62 -0.62 6.06 -3.23
N SER A 63 -1.63 6.03 -4.08
CA SER A 63 -2.39 7.20 -4.52
C SER A 63 -3.60 7.36 -3.61
N ILE A 64 -3.68 8.48 -2.90
CA ILE A 64 -4.72 8.75 -1.90
C ILE A 64 -5.41 10.04 -2.32
N ASP A 65 -6.67 9.94 -2.70
CA ASP A 65 -7.42 11.04 -3.27
C ASP A 65 -8.87 11.07 -2.75
N GLY A 66 -9.44 12.26 -2.61
CA GLY A 66 -10.75 12.48 -2.00
C GLY A 66 -10.78 12.54 -0.47
N ALA A 67 -11.82 13.18 0.07
CA ALA A 67 -12.01 13.35 1.51
C ALA A 67 -12.19 11.98 2.19
N GLY A 68 -11.70 11.87 3.43
CA GLY A 68 -11.81 10.66 4.24
C GLY A 68 -10.92 9.49 3.83
N SER A 69 -10.31 9.52 2.64
CA SER A 69 -9.37 8.51 2.15
C SER A 69 -8.08 8.50 2.97
N LYS A 70 -7.64 7.32 3.42
CA LYS A 70 -6.46 7.19 4.31
C LYS A 70 -5.62 5.95 4.01
N LEU A 71 -4.30 6.14 4.09
CA LEU A 71 -3.35 5.08 4.37
C LEU A 71 -2.91 5.22 5.83
N ILE A 72 -3.10 4.18 6.61
CA ILE A 72 -2.69 4.11 8.01
C ILE A 72 -1.53 3.12 8.10
N ILE A 73 -0.41 3.56 8.69
CA ILE A 73 0.74 2.70 8.97
C ILE A 73 0.83 2.59 10.48
N GLY A 74 0.55 1.39 11.00
CA GLY A 74 0.69 1.05 12.40
C GLY A 74 2.15 0.95 12.82
N ASP A 75 2.40 1.21 14.09
CA ASP A 75 3.70 1.13 14.74
C ASP A 75 4.17 -0.31 15.00
N GLY A 76 3.24 -1.28 14.97
CA GLY A 76 3.51 -2.71 15.13
C GLY A 76 4.01 -3.13 16.51
#